data_AF-A0A7X5D071-F1
#
_entry.id   AF-A0A7X5D071-F1
#
_cell.length_a   1.000
_cell.length_b   1.000
_cell.length_c   1.000
_cell.angle_alpha   90.00
_cell.angle_beta   90.00
_cell.angle_gamma   90.00
#
_symmetry.space_group_name_H-M   'P 1'
#
loop_
_entity.id
_entity.type
_entity.pdbx_description
1 polymer ?
#
loop_
_entity_poly.entity_id
_entity_poly.type
_entity_poly.pdbx_seq_one_letter_code
_entity_poly.pdbx_strand_id
1 'polypeptide(L)'
;MKNLFIAAALYFFMFYPTIRCYAKPTAVMSPQKLYQTSYIPENKEEKSVEINNQYNELIAAARDCIIKNDGEAPANYDFSSVIYRSKYDHYETLGYWVADIDGNGINELIFGGYGANPDSSGNSIIYDVYTISDGELIHVLDGWERNRFYLCENGMIANEGSSGASNSSYSYFVFDGSKLQLAESVIYDAAKDPENPWFYSTVSQYDAENAAPISEETATGLMETYVYTNPPFTPFAADK
;
A
#
# COMPACT_ATOMS: atom_id res chain seq x y z
N MET A 1 18.82 63.51 -26.53
CA MET A 1 20.26 63.60 -26.89
C MET A 1 20.75 62.20 -27.22
N LYS A 2 21.52 62.00 -28.31
CA LYS A 2 22.11 60.70 -28.76
C LYS A 2 21.01 59.67 -29.20
N ASN A 3 20.89 59.16 -30.44
CA ASN A 3 21.79 58.95 -31.60
C ASN A 3 22.94 57.95 -31.32
N LEU A 4 23.29 56.94 -32.15
CA LEU A 4 22.82 56.53 -33.51
C LEU A 4 23.40 55.12 -33.92
N PHE A 5 22.96 54.61 -35.09
CA PHE A 5 23.55 53.63 -36.06
C PHE A 5 22.93 52.19 -36.09
N ILE A 6 22.50 51.52 -37.19
CA ILE A 6 22.90 51.39 -38.64
C ILE A 6 24.02 50.34 -38.84
N ALA A 7 23.99 49.32 -39.73
CA ALA A 7 22.98 48.66 -40.62
C ALA A 7 23.56 47.25 -41.03
N ALA A 8 23.24 46.45 -42.07
CA ALA A 8 22.43 46.49 -43.32
C ALA A 8 22.13 45.01 -43.76
N ALA A 9 20.97 44.61 -44.31
CA ALA A 9 20.47 44.67 -45.72
C ALA A 9 21.28 43.91 -46.81
N LEU A 10 20.63 42.95 -47.52
CA LEU A 10 20.88 42.62 -48.93
C LEU A 10 19.72 41.81 -49.56
N TYR A 11 19.64 41.82 -50.89
CA TYR A 11 18.50 41.41 -51.74
C TYR A 11 19.00 40.39 -52.79
N PHE A 12 18.16 39.46 -53.29
CA PHE A 12 18.11 39.15 -54.73
C PHE A 12 16.87 38.35 -55.16
N PHE A 13 16.36 38.66 -56.36
CA PHE A 13 15.27 37.98 -57.07
C PHE A 13 15.81 37.53 -58.44
N MET A 14 15.51 36.30 -58.89
CA MET A 14 15.63 35.90 -60.31
C MET A 14 14.56 34.87 -60.70
N PHE A 15 14.34 34.69 -62.01
CA PHE A 15 13.14 34.12 -62.61
C PHE A 15 13.26 32.66 -63.10
N TYR A 16 12.09 32.01 -63.23
CA TYR A 16 11.65 30.95 -64.16
C TYR A 16 12.50 30.70 -65.44
N PRO A 17 12.51 29.47 -66.03
CA PRO A 17 11.29 28.75 -66.42
C PRO A 17 11.29 27.19 -66.36
N THR A 18 10.25 26.59 -66.93
CA THR A 18 9.82 25.18 -66.83
C THR A 18 10.45 24.22 -67.84
N ILE A 19 10.53 22.92 -67.47
CA ILE A 19 10.35 21.79 -68.41
C ILE A 19 9.22 20.89 -67.89
N ARG A 20 8.45 20.29 -68.81
CA ARG A 20 7.22 19.54 -68.54
C ARG A 20 7.17 18.26 -69.39
N CYS A 21 7.24 17.09 -68.76
CA CYS A 21 6.97 15.81 -69.41
C CYS A 21 5.92 15.02 -68.62
N TYR A 22 5.04 14.31 -69.34
CA TYR A 22 3.90 13.59 -68.77
C TYR A 22 4.15 12.08 -68.74
N ALA A 23 3.67 11.43 -67.68
CA ALA A 23 3.23 10.03 -67.70
C ALA A 23 1.94 9.92 -66.86
N LYS A 24 1.09 8.92 -67.14
CA LYS A 24 -0.17 8.64 -66.43
C LYS A 24 -0.13 7.24 -65.76
N PRO A 25 -1.09 6.87 -64.90
CA PRO A 25 -0.81 6.07 -63.70
C PRO A 25 -1.19 4.58 -63.81
N THR A 26 -0.68 3.79 -62.86
CA THR A 26 -1.32 2.54 -62.41
C THR A 26 -0.88 2.14 -60.99
N ALA A 27 -1.64 1.19 -60.41
CA ALA A 27 -1.34 0.41 -59.20
C ALA A 27 -1.22 1.15 -57.85
N VAL A 28 -2.30 1.09 -57.07
CA VAL A 28 -2.23 1.15 -55.60
C VAL A 28 -1.63 -0.17 -55.10
N MET A 29 -0.56 -0.11 -54.30
CA MET A 29 -0.09 -1.25 -53.51
C MET A 29 -0.51 -1.08 -52.05
N SER A 30 -1.16 -2.11 -51.50
CA SER A 30 -1.43 -2.19 -50.06
C SER A 30 -0.12 -2.22 -49.26
N PRO A 31 -0.02 -1.55 -48.11
CA PRO A 31 1.03 -1.84 -47.15
C PRO A 31 0.99 -3.34 -46.79
N GLN A 32 2.14 -3.99 -46.77
CA GLN A 32 2.26 -5.33 -46.23
C GLN A 32 2.07 -5.27 -44.71
N LYS A 33 1.39 -6.27 -44.13
CA LYS A 33 1.42 -6.46 -42.66
C LYS A 33 2.86 -6.73 -42.25
N LEU A 34 3.49 -5.76 -41.60
CA LEU A 34 4.62 -6.04 -40.71
C LEU A 34 4.10 -6.96 -39.60
N TYR A 35 4.51 -8.22 -39.63
CA TYR A 35 4.32 -9.14 -38.52
C TYR A 35 5.23 -8.70 -37.38
N GLN A 36 4.73 -7.81 -36.54
CA GLN A 36 5.37 -7.52 -35.27
C GLN A 36 5.21 -8.76 -34.39
N THR A 37 6.29 -9.53 -34.26
CA THR A 37 6.37 -10.65 -33.33
C THR A 37 6.17 -10.10 -31.92
N SER A 38 4.98 -10.32 -31.36
CA SER A 38 4.70 -10.01 -29.96
C SER A 38 5.67 -10.83 -29.10
N TYR A 39 6.61 -10.16 -28.45
CA TYR A 39 7.43 -10.76 -27.42
C TYR A 39 6.50 -11.04 -26.24
N ILE A 40 5.98 -12.27 -26.17
CA ILE A 40 5.26 -12.76 -25.01
C ILE A 40 6.33 -12.98 -23.94
N PRO A 41 6.36 -12.21 -22.85
CA PRO A 41 7.31 -12.45 -21.77
C PRO A 41 7.00 -13.80 -21.11
N GLU A 42 7.99 -14.31 -20.36
CA GLU A 42 7.91 -15.59 -19.69
C GLU A 42 6.66 -15.71 -18.79
N ASN A 43 6.17 -16.95 -18.64
CA ASN A 43 4.75 -17.23 -18.66
C ASN A 43 3.93 -16.57 -17.52
N LYS A 44 3.17 -15.52 -17.86
CA LYS A 44 2.30 -14.79 -16.91
C LYS A 44 1.27 -15.68 -16.22
N GLU A 45 0.75 -16.69 -16.91
CA GLU A 45 -0.26 -17.61 -16.36
C GLU A 45 0.36 -18.48 -15.26
N GLU A 46 1.54 -19.01 -15.52
CA GLU A 46 2.34 -19.84 -14.59
C GLU A 46 2.83 -19.06 -13.37
N LYS A 47 3.34 -17.82 -13.54
CA LYS A 47 3.65 -16.95 -12.40
C LYS A 47 2.40 -16.62 -11.57
N SER A 48 1.23 -16.45 -12.20
CA SER A 48 -0.02 -16.24 -11.44
C SER A 48 -0.46 -17.49 -10.67
N VAL A 49 -0.22 -18.69 -11.19
CA VAL A 49 -0.49 -19.95 -10.48
C VAL A 49 0.47 -20.12 -9.30
N GLU A 50 1.76 -19.80 -9.46
CA GLU A 50 2.76 -19.85 -8.39
C GLU A 50 2.43 -18.91 -7.23
N ILE A 51 2.09 -17.65 -7.52
CA ILE A 51 1.65 -16.66 -6.50
C ILE A 51 0.43 -17.17 -5.73
N ASN A 52 -0.59 -17.68 -6.45
CA ASN A 52 -1.78 -18.24 -5.82
C ASN A 52 -1.44 -19.47 -4.94
N ASN A 53 -0.46 -20.29 -5.31
CA ASN A 53 -0.04 -21.42 -4.48
C ASN A 53 0.62 -20.95 -3.18
N GLN A 54 1.57 -20.00 -3.23
CA GLN A 54 2.25 -19.47 -2.04
C GLN A 54 1.24 -18.88 -1.03
N TYR A 55 0.26 -18.09 -1.51
CA TYR A 55 -0.80 -17.56 -0.65
C TYR A 55 -1.74 -18.65 -0.11
N ASN A 56 -2.10 -19.66 -0.90
CA ASN A 56 -2.91 -20.78 -0.42
C ASN A 56 -2.20 -21.60 0.67
N GLU A 57 -0.88 -21.76 0.60
CA GLU A 57 -0.07 -22.42 1.63
C GLU A 57 -0.06 -21.63 2.95
N LEU A 58 0.13 -20.30 2.88
CA LEU A 58 0.02 -19.41 4.06
C LEU A 58 -1.38 -19.47 4.69
N ILE A 59 -2.45 -19.36 3.89
CA ILE A 59 -3.83 -19.43 4.37
C ILE A 59 -4.13 -20.78 5.05
N ALA A 60 -3.60 -21.88 4.49
CA ALA A 60 -3.74 -23.21 5.08
C ALA A 60 -2.97 -23.33 6.41
N ALA A 61 -1.75 -22.81 6.48
CA ALA A 61 -0.94 -22.83 7.69
C ALA A 61 -1.48 -21.92 8.81
N ALA A 62 -1.99 -20.73 8.49
CA ALA A 62 -2.64 -19.84 9.44
C ALA A 62 -3.92 -20.45 10.01
N ARG A 63 -4.77 -21.04 9.15
CA ARG A 63 -5.92 -21.86 9.57
C ARG A 63 -5.53 -23.00 10.50
N ASP A 64 -4.46 -23.73 10.18
CA ASP A 64 -3.96 -24.83 11.01
C ASP A 64 -3.45 -24.34 12.37
N CYS A 65 -2.80 -23.17 12.43
CA CYS A 65 -2.42 -22.53 13.69
C CYS A 65 -3.66 -22.21 14.54
N ILE A 66 -4.64 -21.50 13.97
CA ILE A 66 -5.88 -21.07 14.66
C ILE A 66 -6.70 -22.25 15.19
N ILE A 67 -6.70 -23.39 14.49
CA ILE A 67 -7.49 -24.57 14.87
C ILE A 67 -6.74 -25.51 15.82
N LYS A 68 -5.43 -25.72 15.63
CA LYS A 68 -4.69 -26.86 16.21
C LYS A 68 -3.65 -26.47 17.25
N ASN A 69 -3.19 -25.22 17.28
CA ASN A 69 -2.04 -24.81 18.07
C ASN A 69 -2.38 -24.54 19.55
N ASP A 70 -1.36 -24.58 20.40
CA ASP A 70 -1.42 -24.35 21.85
C ASP A 70 -0.72 -23.01 22.25
N GLY A 71 -0.64 -22.06 21.32
CA GLY A 71 -0.12 -20.70 21.57
C GLY A 71 1.35 -20.47 21.19
N GLU A 72 2.04 -21.49 20.67
CA GLU A 72 3.46 -21.44 20.31
C GLU A 72 3.68 -20.88 18.89
N ALA A 73 4.79 -20.17 18.68
CA ALA A 73 5.11 -19.63 17.35
C ALA A 73 5.46 -20.75 16.34
N PRO A 74 4.90 -20.76 15.12
CA PRO A 74 5.16 -21.80 14.14
C PRO A 74 6.55 -21.65 13.49
N ALA A 75 7.42 -22.65 13.66
CA ALA A 75 8.85 -22.58 13.33
C ALA A 75 9.23 -22.27 11.86
N ASN A 76 8.27 -22.30 10.92
CA ASN A 76 8.49 -22.06 9.49
C ASN A 76 7.68 -20.88 8.93
N TYR A 77 6.89 -20.19 9.75
CA TYR A 77 6.01 -19.10 9.30
C TYR A 77 6.15 -17.88 10.22
N ASP A 78 6.46 -16.74 9.61
CA ASP A 78 6.50 -15.44 10.28
C ASP A 78 5.07 -14.88 10.33
N PHE A 79 4.22 -15.52 11.14
CA PHE A 79 2.86 -15.05 11.43
C PHE A 79 2.87 -14.14 12.64
N SER A 80 2.03 -13.12 12.59
CA SER A 80 1.71 -12.28 13.74
C SER A 80 1.27 -13.12 14.94
N SER A 81 1.57 -12.61 16.13
CA SER A 81 1.27 -13.33 17.39
C SER A 81 -0.22 -13.64 17.56
N VAL A 82 -1.09 -12.90 16.87
CA VAL A 82 -2.54 -13.03 16.90
C VAL A 82 -3.01 -14.32 16.21
N ILE A 83 -2.39 -14.71 15.10
CA ILE A 83 -2.76 -15.93 14.36
C ILE A 83 -2.57 -17.17 15.25
N TYR A 84 -1.40 -17.30 15.89
CA TYR A 84 -1.04 -18.50 16.65
C TYR A 84 -1.49 -18.51 18.12
N ARG A 85 -1.89 -17.37 18.71
CA ARG A 85 -2.46 -17.27 20.07
C ARG A 85 -3.99 -17.19 20.15
N SER A 86 -4.68 -17.20 19.02
CA SER A 86 -6.15 -17.05 18.88
C SER A 86 -7.03 -18.01 19.68
N LYS A 87 -6.46 -19.06 20.27
CA LYS A 87 -7.11 -19.95 21.24
C LYS A 87 -7.29 -19.34 22.64
N TYR A 88 -6.53 -18.30 23.00
CA TYR A 88 -6.44 -17.77 24.37
C TYR A 88 -6.93 -16.32 24.50
N ASP A 89 -6.58 -15.47 23.54
CA ASP A 89 -6.48 -14.02 23.78
C ASP A 89 -7.44 -13.13 22.94
N HIS A 90 -8.29 -13.71 22.08
CA HIS A 90 -8.96 -12.95 21.00
C HIS A 90 -10.49 -13.03 21.01
N TYR A 91 -11.11 -11.92 20.62
CA TYR A 91 -12.54 -11.68 20.49
C TYR A 91 -12.97 -11.51 19.02
N GLU A 92 -12.01 -11.60 18.10
CA GLU A 92 -12.12 -11.36 16.67
C GLU A 92 -12.48 -12.63 15.89
N THR A 93 -13.35 -12.52 14.88
CA THR A 93 -13.43 -13.54 13.82
C THR A 93 -12.29 -13.29 12.83
N LEU A 94 -11.19 -14.04 13.00
CA LEU A 94 -9.99 -13.95 12.15
C LEU A 94 -10.22 -14.56 10.76
N GLY A 95 -9.67 -13.90 9.74
CA GLY A 95 -9.78 -14.28 8.34
C GLY A 95 -8.69 -13.67 7.45
N TYR A 96 -8.81 -13.92 6.16
CA TYR A 96 -7.87 -13.46 5.13
C TYR A 96 -8.61 -12.72 4.01
N TRP A 97 -7.92 -11.80 3.36
CA TRP A 97 -8.37 -11.09 2.17
C TRP A 97 -7.24 -11.04 1.14
N VAL A 98 -7.57 -11.08 -0.14
CA VAL A 98 -6.59 -11.03 -1.24
C VAL A 98 -7.04 -9.93 -2.21
N ALA A 99 -6.25 -8.87 -2.31
CA ALA A 99 -6.52 -7.72 -3.16
C ALA A 99 -5.25 -6.89 -3.40
N ASP A 100 -5.19 -6.23 -4.55
CA ASP A 100 -4.27 -5.14 -4.88
C ASP A 100 -4.68 -3.89 -4.07
N ILE A 101 -3.89 -3.54 -3.05
CA ILE A 101 -4.24 -2.46 -2.09
C ILE A 101 -3.47 -1.15 -2.28
N ASP A 102 -2.37 -1.12 -3.04
CA ASP A 102 -1.71 0.13 -3.49
C ASP A 102 -2.01 0.51 -4.95
N GLY A 103 -2.59 -0.39 -5.74
CA GLY A 103 -2.88 -0.21 -7.16
C GLY A 103 -1.72 -0.58 -8.10
N ASN A 104 -0.71 -1.33 -7.64
CA ASN A 104 0.45 -1.72 -8.45
C ASN A 104 0.14 -2.83 -9.48
N GLY A 105 -0.98 -3.56 -9.32
CA GLY A 105 -1.39 -4.67 -10.20
C GLY A 105 -0.99 -6.07 -9.74
N ILE A 106 -0.41 -6.20 -8.55
CA ILE A 106 -0.20 -7.44 -7.79
C ILE A 106 -1.21 -7.44 -6.64
N ASN A 107 -1.76 -8.60 -6.27
CA ASN A 107 -2.57 -8.69 -5.06
C ASN A 107 -1.68 -8.97 -3.85
N GLU A 108 -1.91 -8.27 -2.76
CA GLU A 108 -1.46 -8.64 -1.42
C GLU A 108 -2.32 -9.78 -0.85
N LEU A 109 -1.76 -10.49 0.13
CA LEU A 109 -2.49 -11.33 1.07
C LEU A 109 -2.50 -10.63 2.43
N ILE A 110 -3.69 -10.26 2.90
CA ILE A 110 -3.90 -9.56 4.16
C ILE A 110 -4.52 -10.55 5.15
N PHE A 111 -3.93 -10.72 6.32
CA PHE A 111 -4.58 -11.37 7.46
C PHE A 111 -5.08 -10.33 8.45
N GLY A 112 -6.23 -10.62 9.04
CA GLY A 112 -6.93 -9.71 9.91
C GLY A 112 -8.16 -10.35 10.52
N GLY A 113 -9.09 -9.52 10.98
CA GLY A 113 -10.38 -10.01 11.47
C GLY A 113 -11.33 -8.89 11.83
N TYR A 114 -12.58 -9.29 12.09
CA TYR A 114 -13.58 -8.40 12.67
C TYR A 114 -13.62 -8.59 14.18
N GLY A 115 -13.44 -7.51 14.94
CA GLY A 115 -13.77 -7.48 16.37
C GLY A 115 -15.26 -7.75 16.64
N ALA A 116 -15.62 -7.81 17.92
CA ALA A 116 -16.92 -8.28 18.39
C ALA A 116 -18.15 -7.44 17.96
N ASN A 117 -17.98 -6.32 17.24
CA ASN A 117 -19.08 -5.54 16.67
C ASN A 117 -18.82 -5.21 15.18
N PRO A 118 -19.19 -6.11 14.23
CA PRO A 118 -18.88 -5.95 12.80
C PRO A 118 -19.39 -4.64 12.17
N ASP A 119 -20.42 -4.01 12.75
CA ASP A 119 -21.02 -2.78 12.24
C ASP A 119 -20.32 -1.47 12.70
N SER A 120 -19.29 -1.52 13.55
CA SER A 120 -18.51 -0.32 13.93
C SER A 120 -17.37 0.01 12.96
N SER A 121 -17.21 1.30 12.66
CA SER A 121 -16.02 1.85 11.97
C SER A 121 -14.74 1.48 12.73
N GLY A 122 -13.76 0.90 12.04
CA GLY A 122 -12.51 0.44 12.65
C GLY A 122 -12.60 -0.90 13.38
N ASN A 123 -13.66 -1.68 13.16
CA ASN A 123 -13.76 -3.04 13.72
C ASN A 123 -12.97 -4.08 12.90
N SER A 124 -12.59 -3.78 11.66
CA SER A 124 -11.76 -4.65 10.82
C SER A 124 -10.27 -4.35 11.02
N ILE A 125 -9.58 -5.17 11.80
CA ILE A 125 -8.15 -5.02 12.12
C ILE A 125 -7.31 -5.83 11.13
N ILE A 126 -6.19 -5.27 10.70
CA ILE A 126 -5.11 -5.93 9.96
C ILE A 126 -4.00 -6.32 10.94
N TYR A 127 -3.53 -7.56 10.84
CA TYR A 127 -2.45 -8.12 11.67
C TYR A 127 -1.25 -8.60 10.85
N ASP A 128 -1.44 -9.06 9.61
CA ASP A 128 -0.36 -9.46 8.71
C ASP A 128 -0.62 -8.90 7.31
N VAL A 129 0.42 -8.45 6.61
CA VAL A 129 0.36 -8.17 5.15
C VAL A 129 1.54 -8.82 4.46
N TYR A 130 1.24 -9.61 3.43
CA TYR A 130 2.22 -10.22 2.54
C TYR A 130 2.03 -9.70 1.11
N THR A 131 3.14 -9.44 0.41
CA THR A 131 3.17 -9.20 -1.04
C THR A 131 4.11 -10.21 -1.72
N ILE A 132 4.08 -10.26 -3.06
CA ILE A 132 5.10 -10.94 -3.86
C ILE A 132 5.93 -9.91 -4.64
N SER A 133 7.15 -9.63 -4.18
CA SER A 133 8.10 -8.77 -4.92
C SER A 133 9.11 -9.63 -5.67
N ASP A 134 9.32 -9.34 -6.95
CA ASP A 134 10.22 -10.05 -7.88
C ASP A 134 10.00 -11.58 -8.04
N GLY A 135 9.10 -12.19 -7.27
CA GLY A 135 8.85 -13.63 -7.19
C GLY A 135 9.03 -14.21 -5.79
N GLU A 136 9.59 -13.44 -4.85
CA GLU A 136 9.74 -13.80 -3.45
C GLU A 136 8.57 -13.28 -2.62
N LEU A 137 8.11 -14.10 -1.68
CA LEU A 137 7.15 -13.73 -0.65
C LEU A 137 7.81 -12.79 0.37
N ILE A 138 7.21 -11.61 0.58
CA ILE A 138 7.66 -10.65 1.59
C ILE A 138 6.56 -10.44 2.61
N HIS A 139 6.88 -10.65 3.89
CA HIS A 139 6.08 -10.18 5.03
C HIS A 139 6.40 -8.70 5.28
N VAL A 140 5.39 -7.81 5.26
CA VAL A 140 5.58 -6.35 5.27
C VAL A 140 5.15 -5.70 6.59
N LEU A 141 4.23 -6.33 7.33
CA LEU A 141 3.53 -5.75 8.48
C LEU A 141 3.22 -6.87 9.48
N ASP A 142 3.70 -6.73 10.72
CA ASP A 142 3.38 -7.60 11.88
C ASP A 142 2.64 -6.77 12.94
N GLY A 143 1.42 -7.19 13.28
CA GLY A 143 0.51 -6.56 14.23
C GLY A 143 0.23 -7.41 15.47
N TRP A 144 -0.20 -6.76 16.55
CA TRP A 144 -0.62 -7.43 17.79
C TRP A 144 -1.66 -6.59 18.54
N GLU A 145 -2.16 -7.02 19.69
CA GLU A 145 -3.38 -6.43 20.28
C GLU A 145 -3.25 -4.95 20.68
N ARG A 146 -2.00 -4.45 20.81
CA ARG A 146 -1.69 -3.02 21.04
C ARG A 146 -0.88 -2.37 19.91
N ASN A 147 -0.83 -3.03 18.75
CA ASN A 147 -0.20 -2.55 17.51
C ASN A 147 -1.09 -2.96 16.34
N ARG A 148 -2.24 -2.29 16.23
CA ARG A 148 -3.34 -2.67 15.32
C ARG A 148 -3.26 -1.83 14.06
N PHE A 149 -3.45 -2.43 12.89
CA PHE A 149 -3.40 -1.73 11.61
C PHE A 149 -4.75 -1.69 10.91
N TYR A 150 -4.95 -0.70 10.05
CA TYR A 150 -6.22 -0.43 9.35
C TYR A 150 -5.94 0.10 7.94
N LEU A 151 -6.76 -0.27 6.96
CA LEU A 151 -6.71 0.31 5.60
C LEU A 151 -7.67 1.50 5.51
N CYS A 152 -7.17 2.67 5.11
CA CYS A 152 -7.94 3.90 4.96
C CYS A 152 -8.57 4.05 3.55
N GLU A 153 -9.67 4.82 3.43
CA GLU A 153 -10.34 5.07 2.15
C GLU A 153 -9.46 5.74 1.09
N ASN A 154 -8.37 6.39 1.52
CA ASN A 154 -7.37 7.03 0.66
C ASN A 154 -6.22 6.09 0.22
N GLY A 155 -6.28 4.79 0.57
CA GLY A 155 -5.25 3.80 0.26
C GLY A 155 -4.05 3.79 1.23
N MET A 156 -4.03 4.63 2.26
CA MET A 156 -2.99 4.60 3.28
C MET A 156 -3.27 3.49 4.31
N ILE A 157 -2.20 3.00 4.94
CA ILE A 157 -2.30 2.14 6.12
C ILE A 157 -2.21 3.04 7.37
N ALA A 158 -3.16 2.91 8.29
CA ALA A 158 -3.09 3.49 9.63
C ALA A 158 -2.61 2.45 10.65
N ASN A 159 -2.02 2.92 11.74
CA ASN A 159 -1.58 2.14 12.89
C ASN A 159 -2.07 2.80 14.18
N GLU A 160 -2.65 2.02 15.08
CA GLU A 160 -2.92 2.41 16.47
C GLU A 160 -2.00 1.60 17.41
N GLY A 161 -0.84 2.19 17.71
CA GLY A 161 0.15 1.66 18.64
C GLY A 161 -0.08 2.15 20.07
N SER A 162 0.23 1.33 21.07
CA SER A 162 0.16 1.74 22.48
C SER A 162 1.20 1.05 23.35
N SER A 163 2.03 1.83 24.06
CA SER A 163 2.98 1.34 25.05
C SER A 163 2.41 1.37 26.47
N GLY A 164 1.53 2.34 26.78
CA GLY A 164 0.83 2.42 28.08
C GLY A 164 -0.37 3.36 28.04
N ALA A 165 -1.11 3.46 29.16
CA ALA A 165 -2.21 4.43 29.27
C ALA A 165 -1.76 5.91 29.17
N SER A 166 -0.45 6.16 29.30
CA SER A 166 0.20 7.47 29.13
C SER A 166 1.01 7.60 27.83
N ASN A 167 1.05 6.58 26.97
CA ASN A 167 1.87 6.57 25.75
C ASN A 167 1.24 5.72 24.63
N SER A 168 0.81 6.39 23.54
CA SER A 168 0.19 5.79 22.34
C SER A 168 0.53 6.57 21.07
N SER A 169 0.38 5.94 19.91
CA SER A 169 0.68 6.52 18.59
C SER A 169 -0.39 6.20 17.56
N TYR A 170 -0.71 7.18 16.72
CA TYR A 170 -1.64 7.10 15.59
C TYR A 170 -0.84 7.46 14.34
N SER A 171 -0.27 6.47 13.67
CA SER A 171 0.68 6.65 12.57
C SER A 171 0.09 6.25 11.22
N TYR A 172 0.47 6.97 10.17
CA TYR A 172 -0.10 6.83 8.83
C TYR A 172 1.01 6.62 7.79
N PHE A 173 0.83 5.63 6.94
CA PHE A 173 1.85 5.11 6.03
C PHE A 173 1.35 5.08 4.59
N VAL A 174 2.24 5.46 3.67
CA VAL A 174 2.13 5.06 2.27
C VAL A 174 2.63 3.62 2.17
N PHE A 175 1.81 2.73 1.59
CA PHE A 175 2.22 1.38 1.24
C PHE A 175 2.76 1.39 -0.20
N ASP A 176 3.89 0.69 -0.40
CA ASP A 176 4.70 0.70 -1.63
C ASP A 176 5.16 -0.73 -1.92
N GLY A 177 4.19 -1.61 -2.23
CA GLY A 177 4.27 -3.06 -2.40
C GLY A 177 4.92 -3.83 -1.25
N SER A 178 6.25 -3.71 -1.13
CA SER A 178 7.08 -4.43 -0.16
C SER A 178 7.33 -3.68 1.15
N LYS A 179 6.87 -2.43 1.29
CA LYS A 179 7.27 -1.52 2.38
C LYS A 179 6.15 -0.58 2.82
N LEU A 180 6.20 -0.22 4.09
CA LEU A 180 5.48 0.93 4.66
C LEU A 180 6.44 2.12 4.79
N GLN A 181 6.05 3.28 4.27
CA GLN A 181 6.77 4.55 4.41
C GLN A 181 5.95 5.48 5.30
N LEU A 182 6.50 5.91 6.44
CA LEU A 182 5.82 6.85 7.35
C LEU A 182 5.58 8.18 6.63
N ALA A 183 4.32 8.59 6.55
CA ALA A 183 3.96 9.95 6.16
C ALA A 183 3.96 10.86 7.39
N GLU A 184 3.17 10.50 8.41
CA GLU A 184 3.00 11.28 9.63
C GLU A 184 2.47 10.44 10.80
N SER A 185 2.63 10.93 12.03
CA SER A 185 2.16 10.33 13.27
C SER A 185 1.69 11.40 14.25
N VAL A 186 0.54 11.15 14.88
CA VAL A 186 0.07 11.82 16.08
C VAL A 186 0.47 10.96 17.28
N ILE A 187 1.29 11.52 18.17
CA ILE A 187 1.85 10.83 19.34
C ILE A 187 1.21 11.42 20.60
N TYR A 188 0.73 10.55 21.49
CA TYR A 188 0.34 10.89 22.84
C TYR A 188 1.44 10.45 23.82
N ASP A 189 2.08 11.39 24.52
CA ASP A 189 3.07 11.11 25.57
C ASP A 189 2.89 12.05 26.78
N ALA A 190 2.04 11.61 27.70
CA ALA A 190 1.80 12.29 28.98
C ALA A 190 2.91 12.06 30.02
N ALA A 191 3.97 11.30 29.72
CA ALA A 191 5.18 11.25 30.52
C ALA A 191 6.19 12.34 30.11
N LYS A 192 6.16 12.77 28.84
CA LYS A 192 6.98 13.89 28.32
C LYS A 192 6.41 15.26 28.69
N ASP A 193 5.12 15.51 28.43
CA ASP A 193 4.42 16.73 28.87
C ASP A 193 3.00 16.36 29.35
N PRO A 194 2.73 16.34 30.68
CA PRO A 194 1.41 16.03 31.21
C PRO A 194 0.31 17.06 30.89
N GLU A 195 0.69 18.31 30.57
CA GLU A 195 -0.25 19.42 30.31
C GLU A 195 -0.51 19.58 28.80
N ASN A 196 0.46 19.22 27.95
CA ASN A 196 0.35 19.26 26.49
C ASN A 196 0.82 17.92 25.87
N PRO A 197 0.14 16.78 26.15
CA PRO A 197 0.66 15.44 25.84
C PRO A 197 0.62 15.06 24.36
N TRP A 198 0.16 15.93 23.46
CA TRP A 198 -0.04 15.63 22.04
C TRP A 198 1.09 16.21 21.18
N PHE A 199 1.67 15.38 20.32
CA PHE A 199 2.77 15.75 19.43
C PHE A 199 2.54 15.26 17.99
N TYR A 200 3.13 15.96 17.02
CA TYR A 200 3.10 15.65 15.60
C TYR A 200 4.50 15.34 15.07
N SER A 201 4.64 14.29 14.27
CA SER A 201 5.92 13.79 13.77
C SER A 201 5.80 13.25 12.35
N THR A 202 6.80 13.51 11.51
CA THR A 202 6.97 12.87 10.18
C THR A 202 8.24 12.01 10.10
N VAL A 203 8.89 11.76 11.24
CA VAL A 203 10.22 11.12 11.33
C VAL A 203 10.27 9.93 12.29
N SER A 204 9.29 9.82 13.19
CA SER A 204 9.11 8.71 14.12
C SER A 204 7.63 8.44 14.37
N GLN A 205 7.29 7.17 14.56
CA GLN A 205 5.93 6.72 14.86
C GLN A 205 5.56 6.99 16.32
N TYR A 206 6.50 6.76 17.24
CA TYR A 206 6.28 6.64 18.68
C TYR A 206 7.18 7.57 19.54
N ASP A 207 8.26 8.12 18.98
CA ASP A 207 9.21 8.96 19.72
C ASP A 207 8.84 10.44 19.61
N ALA A 208 8.37 11.01 20.72
CA ALA A 208 8.05 12.43 20.82
C ALA A 208 9.28 13.33 21.00
N GLU A 209 10.53 12.83 21.04
CA GLU A 209 11.70 13.65 21.34
C GLU A 209 11.98 14.75 20.31
N ASN A 210 11.74 14.47 19.03
CA ASN A 210 11.89 15.43 17.93
C ASN A 210 10.55 15.87 17.32
N ALA A 211 9.43 15.55 17.99
CA ALA A 211 8.08 15.85 17.53
C ALA A 211 7.63 17.28 17.93
N ALA A 212 6.78 17.90 17.11
CA ALA A 212 6.25 19.23 17.38
C ALA A 212 5.00 19.13 18.28
N PRO A 213 4.90 19.86 19.41
CA PRO A 213 3.70 19.84 20.25
C PRO A 213 2.49 20.44 19.50
N ILE A 214 1.32 19.84 19.68
CA ILE A 214 0.04 20.24 19.07
C ILE A 214 -1.08 20.23 20.12
N SER A 215 -2.24 20.82 19.81
CA SER A 215 -3.43 20.71 20.66
C SER A 215 -4.15 19.36 20.45
N GLU A 216 -4.92 18.94 21.45
CA GLU A 216 -5.84 17.79 21.35
C GLU A 216 -6.86 17.95 20.21
N GLU A 217 -7.33 19.18 19.97
CA GLU A 217 -8.18 19.54 18.83
C GLU A 217 -7.49 19.30 17.48
N THR A 218 -6.19 19.66 17.38
CA THR A 218 -5.38 19.39 16.17
C THR A 218 -5.11 17.90 16.00
N ALA A 219 -4.79 17.20 17.10
CA ALA A 219 -4.56 15.76 17.10
C ALA A 219 -5.81 15.00 16.61
N THR A 220 -6.97 15.31 17.20
CA THR A 220 -8.27 14.74 16.82
C THR A 220 -8.61 15.05 15.37
N GLY A 221 -8.51 16.32 14.96
CA GLY A 221 -8.83 16.74 13.60
C GLY A 221 -7.89 16.16 12.53
N LEU A 222 -6.66 15.78 12.86
CA LEU A 222 -5.78 15.01 11.98
C LEU A 222 -6.23 13.54 11.89
N MET A 223 -6.46 12.88 13.03
CA MET A 223 -6.90 11.48 13.08
C MET A 223 -8.22 11.26 12.33
N GLU A 224 -9.18 12.19 12.45
CA GLU A 224 -10.47 12.15 11.76
C GLU A 224 -10.38 12.23 10.22
N THR A 225 -9.23 12.63 9.63
CA THR A 225 -9.07 12.60 8.17
C THR A 225 -8.88 11.20 7.59
N TYR A 226 -8.49 10.23 8.42
CA TYR A 226 -8.12 8.87 8.01
C TYR A 226 -9.28 7.89 8.20
N VAL A 227 -10.35 8.05 7.42
CA VAL A 227 -11.52 7.16 7.45
C VAL A 227 -11.10 5.71 7.15
N TYR A 228 -11.32 4.80 8.10
CA TYR A 228 -11.01 3.38 7.96
C TYR A 228 -12.06 2.66 7.09
N THR A 229 -11.59 1.82 6.16
CA THR A 229 -12.40 0.89 5.38
C THR A 229 -12.76 -0.36 6.19
N ASN A 230 -13.67 -1.18 5.66
CA ASN A 230 -13.96 -2.53 6.15
C ASN A 230 -13.58 -3.58 5.09
N PRO A 231 -12.32 -4.09 5.06
CA PRO A 231 -11.91 -5.20 4.19
C PRO A 231 -12.84 -6.43 4.31
N PRO A 232 -13.20 -7.10 3.20
CA PRO A 232 -14.06 -8.28 3.19
C PRO A 232 -13.29 -9.57 3.52
N PHE A 233 -12.93 -9.75 4.79
CA PHE A 233 -12.21 -10.93 5.28
C PHE A 233 -13.04 -12.21 5.13
N THR A 234 -12.45 -13.24 4.53
CA THR A 234 -12.97 -14.61 4.53
C THR A 234 -12.45 -15.34 5.77
N PRO A 235 -13.32 -15.83 6.68
CA PRO A 235 -12.89 -16.47 7.92
C PRO A 235 -11.96 -17.68 7.70
N PHE A 236 -10.95 -17.84 8.56
CA PHE A 236 -10.05 -19.00 8.50
C PHE A 236 -10.76 -20.30 8.88
N ALA A 237 -11.62 -20.23 9.90
CA ALA A 237 -12.51 -21.29 10.35
C ALA A 237 -13.95 -20.78 10.36
N ALA A 238 -14.93 -21.68 10.42
CA ALA A 238 -16.30 -21.29 10.73
C ALA A 238 -16.39 -20.83 12.21
N ASP A 239 -17.32 -19.92 12.48
CA ASP A 239 -17.58 -19.42 13.83
C ASP A 239 -17.94 -20.57 14.81
N LYS A 240 -17.56 -20.42 16.08
CA LYS A 240 -17.65 -21.44 17.13
C LYS A 240 -18.96 -21.37 17.94
#